data_AF-A0A524CXM5-F1
#
_entry.id   AF-A0A524CXM5-F1
#
_cell.length_a   1.000
_cell.length_b   1.000
_cell.length_c   1.000
_cell.angle_alpha   90.00
_cell.angle_beta   90.00
_cell.angle_gamma   90.00
#
_symmetry.space_group_name_H-M   'P 1'
#
loop_
_entity.id
_entity.type
_entity.pdbx_description
1 polymer ?
#
loop_
_entity_poly.entity_id
_entity_poly.type
_entity_poly.pdbx_seq_one_letter_code
_entity_poly.pdbx_strand_id
1 'polypeptide(L)'
;MFILLDKLVAAEKPLKAPDFIPIPLLGSFDSSGYVITPDSRIITDLGKESHFIIKNFQEQLQEHGLNSNLIVEKKRKTEIADSLEELMVYGSKFIKKNKIKEISQRHEFKEQGYILVCHSSKIGIQAKRDQGLFYGIQTLMQIINSQKGLFTNQCVYIDHPKYLIRGVSDDISRGQAPTVENLKKFINELSRAKINHYYLVYMQDMVQFKNHPEIWKGRGAYSKEELRELVEYSK
;
A
#
# COMPACT_ATOMS: atom_id res chain seq x y z
N MET A 1 0.85 -8.60 -12.23
CA MET A 1 0.19 -7.31 -12.06
C MET A 1 1.27 -6.28 -11.81
N PHE A 2 1.09 -5.06 -12.27
CA PHE A 2 2.07 -4.00 -12.10
C PHE A 2 1.43 -2.62 -11.99
N ILE A 3 2.19 -1.71 -11.38
CA ILE A 3 1.98 -0.27 -11.44
C ILE A 3 3.32 0.33 -11.88
N LEU A 4 3.28 1.18 -12.89
CA LEU A 4 4.43 1.92 -13.39
C LEU A 4 4.08 3.41 -13.35
N LEU A 5 4.80 4.17 -12.54
CA LEU A 5 4.76 5.63 -12.55
C LEU A 5 5.94 6.12 -13.40
N ASP A 6 5.67 6.89 -14.44
CA ASP A 6 6.71 7.44 -15.32
C ASP A 6 6.66 8.97 -15.40
N LYS A 7 7.60 9.55 -16.17
CA LYS A 7 7.77 11.00 -16.34
C LYS A 7 8.00 11.73 -15.02
N LEU A 8 8.83 11.15 -14.15
CA LEU A 8 9.32 11.83 -12.97
C LEU A 8 10.41 12.83 -13.36
N VAL A 9 10.51 13.94 -12.63
CA VAL A 9 11.49 14.99 -12.89
C VAL A 9 12.53 15.01 -11.78
N ALA A 10 13.81 15.19 -12.14
CA ALA A 10 14.88 15.28 -11.17
C ALA A 10 14.72 16.52 -10.26
N ALA A 11 15.10 16.38 -9.00
CA ALA A 11 15.09 17.42 -7.99
C ALA A 11 16.50 17.60 -7.43
N GLU A 12 16.94 18.86 -7.30
CA GLU A 12 18.30 19.22 -6.83
C GLU A 12 18.47 19.13 -5.31
N LYS A 13 17.96 18.06 -4.69
CA LYS A 13 18.09 17.85 -3.23
C LYS A 13 18.54 16.42 -2.91
N PRO A 14 19.63 16.25 -2.15
CA PRO A 14 20.04 14.93 -1.70
C PRO A 14 19.02 14.38 -0.70
N LEU A 15 18.67 13.11 -0.87
CA LEU A 15 17.73 12.41 -0.02
C LEU A 15 18.43 11.57 1.04
N LYS A 16 17.74 11.39 2.18
CA LYS A 16 18.16 10.46 3.22
C LYS A 16 17.45 9.13 3.04
N ALA A 17 18.09 8.05 3.46
CA ALA A 17 17.42 6.75 3.47
C ALA A 17 16.15 6.83 4.35
N PRO A 18 15.00 6.32 3.87
CA PRO A 18 13.76 6.30 4.63
C PRO A 18 13.82 5.29 5.78
N ASP A 19 13.22 5.65 6.91
CA ASP A 19 12.92 4.70 7.98
C ASP A 19 11.60 3.98 7.65
N PHE A 20 11.67 2.66 7.51
CA PHE A 20 10.50 1.87 7.14
C PHE A 20 9.83 1.19 8.33
N ILE A 21 8.50 1.20 8.30
CA ILE A 21 7.66 0.44 9.22
C ILE A 21 6.61 -0.34 8.40
N PRO A 22 6.69 -1.68 8.33
CA PRO A 22 7.81 -2.53 8.74
C PRO A 22 9.02 -2.40 7.80
N ILE A 23 10.19 -2.80 8.28
CA ILE A 23 11.43 -2.85 7.50
C ILE A 23 11.31 -3.89 6.37
N PRO A 24 11.53 -3.52 5.10
CA PRO A 24 11.52 -4.46 3.98
C PRO A 24 12.61 -5.53 4.10
N LEU A 25 12.33 -6.73 3.58
CA LEU A 25 13.28 -7.84 3.60
C LEU A 25 14.62 -7.50 2.93
N LEU A 26 14.60 -6.86 1.76
CA LEU A 26 15.77 -6.38 1.03
C LEU A 26 15.54 -4.97 0.52
N GLY A 27 16.57 -4.13 0.61
CA GLY A 27 16.51 -2.73 0.21
C GLY A 27 17.86 -2.20 -0.25
N SER A 28 17.83 -1.34 -1.26
CA SER A 28 18.93 -0.44 -1.62
C SER A 28 18.34 0.91 -1.99
N PHE A 29 19.06 1.98 -1.67
CA PHE A 29 18.61 3.36 -1.81
C PHE A 29 19.76 4.26 -2.22
N ASP A 30 19.52 5.17 -3.16
CA ASP A 30 20.42 6.27 -3.49
C ASP A 30 19.89 7.61 -3.00
N SER A 31 20.77 8.60 -2.93
CA SER A 31 20.43 9.94 -2.45
C SER A 31 19.87 10.86 -3.54
N SER A 32 19.57 10.40 -4.76
CA SER A 32 19.18 11.30 -5.85
C SER A 32 17.69 11.60 -5.82
N GLY A 33 17.31 12.89 -5.82
CA GLY A 33 15.93 13.32 -5.65
C GLY A 33 15.16 13.43 -6.97
N TYR A 34 13.88 13.01 -6.96
CA TYR A 34 12.91 13.08 -8.04
C TYR A 34 11.54 13.52 -7.50
N VAL A 35 10.67 14.02 -8.35
CA VAL A 35 9.33 14.49 -7.96
C VAL A 35 8.27 14.07 -8.97
N ILE A 36 7.06 13.79 -8.46
CA ILE A 36 5.86 13.64 -9.28
C ILE A 36 5.43 15.02 -9.78
N THR A 37 5.20 15.13 -11.08
CA THR A 37 4.70 16.34 -11.73
C THR A 37 3.29 16.11 -12.26
N PRO A 38 2.57 17.17 -12.69
CA PRO A 38 1.28 16.99 -13.36
C PRO A 38 1.34 16.15 -14.64
N ASP A 39 2.52 16.07 -15.27
CA ASP A 39 2.74 15.26 -16.47
C ASP A 39 3.03 13.78 -16.16
N SER A 40 3.31 13.45 -14.90
CA SER A 40 3.48 12.08 -14.45
C SER A 40 2.18 11.28 -14.66
N ARG A 41 2.32 10.00 -15.00
CA ARG A 41 1.18 9.13 -15.26
C ARG A 41 1.38 7.76 -14.65
N ILE A 42 0.26 7.13 -14.34
CA ILE A 42 0.18 5.77 -13.82
C ILE A 42 -0.16 4.83 -14.98
N ILE A 43 0.72 3.88 -15.27
CA ILE A 43 0.49 2.83 -16.25
C ILE A 43 0.28 1.51 -15.50
N THR A 44 -0.76 0.76 -15.82
CA THR A 44 -1.09 -0.46 -15.07
C THR A 44 -1.87 -1.50 -15.89
N ASP A 45 -1.79 -2.78 -15.49
CA ASP A 45 -2.64 -3.87 -15.99
C ASP A 45 -3.86 -4.15 -15.10
N LEU A 46 -4.11 -3.33 -14.07
CA LEU A 46 -5.18 -3.55 -13.11
C LEU A 46 -6.58 -3.54 -13.74
N GLY A 47 -7.38 -4.54 -13.35
CA GLY A 47 -8.78 -4.71 -13.75
C GLY A 47 -9.72 -3.69 -13.09
N LYS A 48 -11.03 -3.89 -13.23
CA LYS A 48 -12.03 -3.05 -12.52
C LYS A 48 -12.04 -3.35 -11.02
N GLU A 49 -11.98 -4.63 -10.64
CA GLU A 49 -11.99 -5.08 -9.24
C GLU A 49 -10.83 -4.49 -8.41
N SER A 50 -9.66 -4.32 -9.03
CA SER A 50 -8.46 -3.79 -8.38
C SER A 50 -8.32 -2.27 -8.48
N HIS A 51 -9.30 -1.56 -9.02
CA HIS A 51 -9.20 -0.11 -9.28
C HIS A 51 -9.06 0.70 -7.98
N PHE A 52 -9.55 0.17 -6.85
CA PHE A 52 -9.40 0.79 -5.53
C PHE A 52 -7.93 1.03 -5.16
N ILE A 53 -6.99 0.19 -5.63
CA ILE A 53 -5.56 0.36 -5.37
C ILE A 53 -5.05 1.69 -5.96
N ILE A 54 -5.44 1.99 -7.19
CA ILE A 54 -5.05 3.25 -7.85
C ILE A 54 -5.76 4.43 -7.19
N LYS A 55 -7.05 4.28 -6.88
CA LYS A 55 -7.81 5.31 -6.18
C LYS A 55 -7.15 5.66 -4.83
N ASN A 56 -6.84 4.65 -4.01
CA ASN A 56 -6.18 4.83 -2.73
C ASN A 56 -4.79 5.45 -2.89
N PHE A 57 -4.02 5.04 -3.89
CA PHE A 57 -2.71 5.67 -4.16
C PHE A 57 -2.85 7.16 -4.46
N GLN A 58 -3.80 7.56 -5.32
CA GLN A 58 -4.06 8.96 -5.62
C GLN A 58 -4.56 9.74 -4.39
N GLU A 59 -5.47 9.17 -3.59
CA GLU A 59 -5.91 9.78 -2.32
C GLU A 59 -4.73 10.02 -1.38
N GLN A 60 -3.84 9.04 -1.23
CA GLN A 60 -2.63 9.18 -0.41
C GLN A 60 -1.67 10.24 -0.96
N LEU A 61 -1.51 10.38 -2.28
CA LEU A 61 -0.74 11.48 -2.86
C LEU A 61 -1.37 12.84 -2.49
N GLN A 62 -2.70 12.95 -2.55
CA GLN A 62 -3.42 14.18 -2.21
C GLN A 62 -3.25 14.56 -0.74
N GLU A 63 -3.34 13.59 0.17
CA GLU A 63 -3.14 13.77 1.62
C GLU A 63 -1.75 14.36 1.94
N HIS A 64 -0.76 14.08 1.10
CA HIS A 64 0.61 14.58 1.25
C HIS A 64 0.88 15.83 0.40
N GLY A 65 -0.16 16.46 -0.16
CA GLY A 65 -0.04 17.69 -0.95
C GLY A 65 0.61 17.50 -2.31
N LEU A 66 0.64 16.27 -2.84
CA LEU A 66 1.20 15.94 -4.15
C LEU A 66 0.13 15.91 -5.22
N ASN A 67 0.57 15.95 -6.49
CA ASN A 67 -0.33 15.76 -7.63
C ASN A 67 -0.95 14.36 -7.57
N SER A 68 -2.26 14.32 -7.32
CA SER A 68 -3.03 13.09 -7.13
C SER A 68 -3.88 12.71 -8.34
N ASN A 69 -4.27 13.66 -9.18
CA ASN A 69 -5.11 13.40 -10.37
C ASN A 69 -4.26 13.00 -11.58
N LEU A 70 -3.39 12.01 -11.39
CA LEU A 70 -2.52 11.52 -12.45
C LEU A 70 -3.34 10.77 -13.50
N ILE A 71 -2.92 10.87 -14.76
CA ILE A 71 -3.56 10.10 -15.83
C ILE A 71 -3.27 8.62 -15.61
N VAL A 72 -4.31 7.78 -15.66
CA VAL A 72 -4.20 6.32 -15.53
C VAL A 72 -4.36 5.66 -16.90
N GLU A 73 -3.27 5.13 -17.45
CA GLU A 73 -3.26 4.38 -18.71
C GLU A 73 -3.29 2.86 -18.45
N LYS A 74 -4.28 2.16 -19.02
CA LYS A 74 -4.32 0.69 -18.99
C LYS A 74 -3.52 0.11 -20.13
N LYS A 75 -2.51 -0.71 -19.81
CA LYS A 75 -1.67 -1.41 -20.81
C LYS A 75 -1.40 -2.83 -20.39
N ARG A 76 -1.29 -3.74 -21.35
CA ARG A 76 -0.83 -5.10 -21.08
C ARG A 76 0.65 -5.09 -20.76
N LYS A 77 1.09 -6.07 -19.98
CA LYS A 77 2.50 -6.24 -19.61
C LYS A 77 3.44 -6.28 -20.82
N THR A 78 3.00 -6.87 -21.93
CA THR A 78 3.75 -6.94 -23.20
C THR A 78 4.01 -5.58 -23.84
N GLU A 79 3.12 -4.61 -23.64
CA GLU A 79 3.21 -3.27 -24.24
C GLU A 79 4.22 -2.37 -23.53
N ILE A 80 4.63 -2.75 -22.32
CA ILE A 80 5.63 -2.05 -21.52
C ILE A 80 6.79 -2.96 -21.10
N ALA A 81 6.96 -4.08 -21.81
CA ALA A 81 7.94 -5.11 -21.47
C ALA A 81 9.34 -4.52 -21.31
N ASP A 82 9.76 -3.65 -22.23
CA ASP A 82 11.07 -2.99 -22.21
C ASP A 82 11.28 -2.15 -20.94
N SER A 83 10.27 -1.39 -20.51
CA SER A 83 10.37 -0.57 -19.30
C SER A 83 10.40 -1.42 -18.03
N LEU A 84 9.61 -2.51 -17.99
CA LEU A 84 9.68 -3.44 -16.86
C LEU A 84 10.99 -4.20 -16.84
N GLU A 85 11.52 -4.60 -18.00
CA GLU A 85 12.80 -5.27 -18.11
C GLU A 85 13.95 -4.35 -17.68
N GLU A 86 13.96 -3.10 -18.13
CA GLU A 86 14.91 -2.06 -17.71
C GLU A 86 14.98 -1.96 -16.17
N LEU A 87 13.81 -1.83 -15.53
CA LEU A 87 13.71 -1.79 -14.06
C LEU A 87 14.21 -3.09 -13.42
N MET A 88 13.84 -4.26 -13.95
CA MET A 88 14.27 -5.54 -13.39
C MET A 88 15.77 -5.78 -13.55
N VAL A 89 16.36 -5.35 -14.67
CA VAL A 89 17.80 -5.39 -14.92
C VAL A 89 18.52 -4.49 -13.93
N TYR A 90 18.03 -3.26 -13.72
CA TYR A 90 18.57 -2.36 -12.71
C TYR A 90 18.52 -2.99 -11.30
N GLY A 91 17.36 -3.50 -10.91
CA GLY A 91 17.17 -4.19 -9.62
C GLY A 91 18.15 -5.33 -9.40
N SER A 92 18.47 -6.06 -10.48
CA SER A 92 19.38 -7.20 -10.42
C SER A 92 20.86 -6.84 -10.18
N LYS A 93 21.26 -5.57 -10.36
CA LYS A 93 22.60 -5.07 -10.00
C LYS A 93 22.81 -5.05 -8.49
N PHE A 94 21.74 -4.84 -7.72
CA PHE A 94 21.77 -4.77 -6.25
C PHE A 94 21.41 -6.09 -5.60
N ILE A 95 20.45 -6.82 -6.17
CA ILE A 95 19.98 -8.10 -5.65
C ILE A 95 20.16 -9.18 -6.72
N LYS A 96 21.04 -10.15 -6.47
CA LYS A 96 21.32 -11.25 -7.40
C LYS A 96 20.03 -11.91 -7.91
N LYS A 97 19.88 -12.08 -9.23
CA LYS A 97 18.69 -12.68 -9.86
C LYS A 97 18.26 -14.01 -9.23
N ASN A 98 19.21 -14.86 -8.84
CA ASN A 98 18.91 -16.13 -8.18
C ASN A 98 18.23 -15.95 -6.82
N LYS A 99 18.63 -14.93 -6.04
CA LYS A 99 17.99 -14.61 -4.75
C LYS A 99 16.57 -14.07 -4.95
N ILE A 100 16.36 -13.21 -5.95
CA ILE A 100 15.03 -12.74 -6.34
C ILE A 100 14.14 -13.94 -6.73
N LYS A 101 14.68 -14.85 -7.56
CA LYS A 101 13.96 -16.06 -7.99
C LYS A 101 13.59 -16.93 -6.80
N GLU A 102 14.52 -17.19 -5.88
CA GLU A 102 14.27 -17.96 -4.66
C GLU A 102 13.17 -17.33 -3.80
N ILE A 103 13.28 -16.04 -3.48
CA ILE A 103 12.27 -15.31 -2.70
C ILE A 103 10.90 -15.35 -3.40
N SER A 104 10.88 -15.17 -4.72
CA SER A 104 9.64 -15.15 -5.50
C SER A 104 8.88 -16.49 -5.51
N GLN A 105 9.54 -17.60 -5.14
CA GLN A 105 8.90 -18.90 -5.04
C GLN A 105 8.21 -19.15 -3.70
N ARG A 106 8.53 -18.37 -2.67
CA ARG A 106 7.94 -18.49 -1.33
C ARG A 106 6.44 -18.20 -1.38
N HIS A 107 5.67 -18.90 -0.54
CA HIS A 107 4.22 -18.75 -0.51
C HIS A 107 3.82 -17.33 -0.07
N GLU A 108 4.47 -16.81 0.96
CA GLU A 108 4.26 -15.47 1.50
C GLU A 108 4.51 -14.38 0.45
N PHE A 109 5.52 -14.58 -0.40
CA PHE A 109 5.79 -13.67 -1.51
C PHE A 109 4.72 -13.76 -2.60
N LYS A 110 4.26 -14.97 -2.93
CA LYS A 110 3.21 -15.17 -3.94
C LYS A 110 1.88 -14.55 -3.51
N GLU A 111 1.57 -14.53 -2.22
CA GLU A 111 0.33 -13.95 -1.71
C GLU A 111 0.43 -12.44 -1.46
N GLN A 112 1.53 -11.97 -0.87
CA GLN A 112 1.62 -10.60 -0.34
C GLN A 112 2.92 -9.87 -0.70
N GLY A 113 3.82 -10.51 -1.45
CA GLY A 113 5.12 -9.94 -1.80
C GLY A 113 5.07 -9.01 -2.99
N TYR A 114 6.05 -8.12 -3.05
CA TYR A 114 6.23 -7.18 -4.15
C TYR A 114 7.71 -6.91 -4.44
N ILE A 115 7.95 -6.38 -5.64
CA ILE A 115 9.22 -5.79 -6.05
C ILE A 115 8.93 -4.34 -6.44
N LEU A 116 9.60 -3.39 -5.80
CA LEU A 116 9.57 -1.98 -6.11
C LEU A 116 10.96 -1.58 -6.62
N VAL A 117 11.01 -0.99 -7.80
CA VAL A 117 12.24 -0.45 -8.39
C VAL A 117 12.01 0.99 -8.82
N CYS A 118 12.91 1.88 -8.40
CA CYS A 118 13.07 3.21 -8.94
C CYS A 118 14.29 3.19 -9.89
N HIS A 119 14.13 3.63 -11.14
CA HIS A 119 15.24 3.84 -12.08
C HIS A 119 14.81 4.73 -13.24
N SER A 120 15.73 5.53 -13.78
CA SER A 120 15.54 6.31 -15.02
C SER A 120 14.24 7.13 -15.04
N SER A 121 13.95 7.88 -13.97
CA SER A 121 12.71 8.66 -13.86
C SER A 121 11.41 7.85 -13.86
N LYS A 122 11.49 6.56 -13.50
CA LYS A 122 10.35 5.64 -13.41
C LYS A 122 10.34 4.93 -12.07
N ILE A 123 9.15 4.57 -11.60
CA ILE A 123 8.95 3.71 -10.44
C ILE A 123 8.03 2.57 -10.87
N GLY A 124 8.53 1.35 -10.82
CA GLY A 124 7.72 0.16 -11.07
C GLY A 124 7.52 -0.66 -9.81
N ILE A 125 6.27 -1.05 -9.58
CA ILE A 125 5.88 -2.01 -8.55
C ILE A 125 5.30 -3.23 -9.26
N GLN A 126 5.80 -4.42 -8.95
CA GLN A 126 5.28 -5.68 -9.46
C GLN A 126 4.91 -6.61 -8.32
N ALA A 127 3.74 -7.25 -8.42
CA ALA A 127 3.32 -8.30 -7.52
C ALA A 127 2.48 -9.37 -8.23
N LYS A 128 2.27 -10.49 -7.54
CA LYS A 128 1.44 -11.62 -8.00
C LYS A 128 -0.04 -11.43 -7.68
N ARG A 129 -0.36 -10.65 -6.63
CA ARG A 129 -1.71 -10.37 -6.14
C ARG A 129 -1.86 -8.88 -5.83
N ASP A 130 -3.11 -8.44 -5.76
CA ASP A 130 -3.55 -7.09 -5.40
C ASP A 130 -2.95 -6.64 -4.06
N GLN A 131 -2.98 -7.50 -3.04
CA GLN A 131 -2.45 -7.20 -1.71
C GLN A 131 -0.94 -6.89 -1.74
N GLY A 132 -0.17 -7.60 -2.57
CA GLY A 132 1.25 -7.30 -2.77
C GLY A 132 1.47 -5.95 -3.46
N LEU A 133 0.68 -5.62 -4.49
CA LEU A 133 0.75 -4.30 -5.12
C LEU A 133 0.42 -3.18 -4.14
N PHE A 134 -0.65 -3.35 -3.36
CA PHE A 134 -1.04 -2.42 -2.31
C PHE A 134 0.08 -2.19 -1.30
N TYR A 135 0.76 -3.24 -0.82
CA TYR A 135 1.91 -3.09 0.09
C TYR A 135 3.13 -2.44 -0.55
N GLY A 136 3.36 -2.67 -1.84
CA GLY A 136 4.39 -1.95 -2.59
C GLY A 136 4.12 -0.45 -2.60
N ILE A 137 2.85 -0.05 -2.76
CA ILE A 137 2.44 1.36 -2.67
C ILE A 137 2.67 1.90 -1.26
N GLN A 138 2.34 1.16 -0.20
CA GLN A 138 2.59 1.65 1.17
C GLN A 138 4.08 1.91 1.42
N THR A 139 4.96 1.06 0.88
CA THR A 139 6.41 1.29 0.94
C THR A 139 6.82 2.50 0.12
N LEU A 140 6.24 2.69 -1.07
CA LEU A 140 6.46 3.89 -1.87
C LEU A 140 6.05 5.15 -1.10
N MET A 141 4.88 5.14 -0.46
CA MET A 141 4.38 6.26 0.33
C MET A 141 5.29 6.57 1.52
N GLN A 142 5.89 5.57 2.17
CA GLN A 142 6.88 5.80 3.22
C GLN A 142 8.15 6.50 2.70
N ILE A 143 8.60 6.16 1.49
CA ILE A 143 9.71 6.87 0.83
C ILE A 143 9.34 8.35 0.65
N ILE A 144 8.17 8.62 0.05
CA ILE A 144 7.66 9.98 -0.20
C ILE A 144 7.59 10.79 1.08
N ASN A 145 6.99 10.21 2.12
CA ASN A 145 6.68 10.88 3.37
C ASN A 145 7.95 11.25 4.12
N SER A 146 8.95 10.37 4.12
CA SER A 146 10.25 10.64 4.74
C SER A 146 11.00 11.82 4.10
N GLN A 147 10.70 12.14 2.83
CA GLN A 147 11.42 13.14 2.05
C GLN A 147 10.56 14.35 1.65
N LYS A 148 9.45 14.60 2.36
CA LYS A 148 8.55 15.74 2.11
C LYS A 148 8.08 15.84 0.65
N GLY A 149 7.71 14.71 0.05
CA GLY A 149 7.19 14.67 -1.32
C GLY A 149 8.20 14.32 -2.40
N LEU A 150 9.47 14.15 -2.05
CA LEU A 150 10.51 13.73 -2.98
C LEU A 150 10.67 12.21 -3.01
N PHE A 151 11.16 11.71 -4.14
CA PHE A 151 11.45 10.30 -4.42
C PHE A 151 12.93 10.09 -4.68
N THR A 152 13.44 8.91 -4.38
CA THR A 152 14.75 8.48 -4.87
C THR A 152 14.67 8.06 -6.33
N ASN A 153 15.68 8.38 -7.14
CA ASN A 153 15.75 7.87 -8.52
C ASN A 153 16.15 6.41 -8.58
N GLN A 154 16.93 5.95 -7.61
CA GLN A 154 17.49 4.62 -7.63
C GLN A 154 17.24 3.91 -6.32
N CYS A 155 16.28 3.02 -6.39
CA CYS A 155 15.87 2.25 -5.25
C CYS A 155 15.47 0.86 -5.70
N VAL A 156 15.71 -0.13 -4.85
CA VAL A 156 15.27 -1.50 -5.08
C VAL A 156 14.81 -2.05 -3.75
N TYR A 157 13.52 -2.34 -3.64
CA TYR A 157 12.94 -2.98 -2.47
C TYR A 157 12.22 -4.26 -2.88
N ILE A 158 12.54 -5.35 -2.21
CA ILE A 158 11.86 -6.63 -2.36
C ILE A 158 11.40 -7.04 -0.99
N ASP A 159 10.09 -7.27 -0.86
CA ASP A 159 9.52 -7.56 0.43
C ASP A 159 8.40 -8.59 0.34
N HIS A 160 8.22 -9.30 1.44
CA HIS A 160 7.07 -10.14 1.73
C HIS A 160 6.99 -10.33 3.25
N PRO A 161 5.79 -10.61 3.79
CA PRO A 161 5.68 -10.76 5.23
C PRO A 161 6.33 -12.05 5.71
N LYS A 162 6.74 -12.07 6.99
CA LYS A 162 7.10 -13.30 7.71
C LYS A 162 5.87 -14.14 8.06
N TYR A 163 4.74 -13.50 8.32
CA TYR A 163 3.47 -14.14 8.64
C TYR A 163 2.35 -13.56 7.76
N LEU A 164 1.56 -14.43 7.14
CA LEU A 164 0.45 -14.01 6.26
C LEU A 164 -0.64 -13.22 6.99
N ILE A 165 -0.82 -13.46 8.29
CA ILE A 165 -1.80 -12.79 9.13
C ILE A 165 -1.05 -11.88 10.10
N ARG A 166 -1.35 -10.58 10.05
CA ARG A 166 -0.85 -9.54 10.95
C ARG A 166 -2.07 -8.77 11.43
N GLY A 167 -2.53 -9.11 12.63
CA GLY A 167 -3.79 -8.63 13.16
C GLY A 167 -3.62 -7.70 14.35
N VAL A 168 -4.53 -6.74 14.47
CA VAL A 168 -4.73 -5.93 15.67
C VAL A 168 -6.13 -6.22 16.20
N SER A 169 -6.23 -6.51 17.49
CA SER A 169 -7.51 -6.63 18.18
C SER A 169 -7.80 -5.32 18.92
N ASP A 170 -9.04 -4.86 18.87
CA ASP A 170 -9.50 -3.68 19.61
C ASP A 170 -10.73 -4.04 20.47
N ASP A 171 -10.74 -3.49 21.69
CA ASP A 171 -11.85 -3.62 22.64
C ASP A 171 -12.68 -2.34 22.61
N ILE A 172 -13.70 -2.35 21.77
CA ILE A 172 -14.60 -1.21 21.54
C ILE A 172 -15.74 -1.14 22.56
N SER A 173 -15.79 -2.07 23.53
CA SER A 173 -16.88 -2.17 24.52
C SER A 173 -16.65 -1.32 25.78
N ARG A 174 -15.43 -0.79 25.95
CA ARG A 174 -15.03 -0.03 27.15
C ARG A 174 -15.01 1.46 26.86
N GLY A 175 -15.83 2.21 27.59
CA GLY A 175 -15.88 3.67 27.49
C GLY A 175 -16.66 4.18 26.30
N GLN A 176 -16.15 5.22 25.63
CA GLN A 176 -16.80 5.84 24.48
C GLN A 176 -16.56 5.02 23.22
N ALA A 177 -17.64 4.58 22.60
CA ALA A 177 -17.61 3.84 21.35
C ALA A 177 -17.01 4.70 20.21
N PRO A 178 -16.02 4.21 19.45
CA PRO A 178 -15.56 4.91 18.26
C PRO A 178 -16.66 4.93 17.20
N THR A 179 -16.80 6.02 16.44
CA THR A 179 -17.72 6.03 15.29
C THR A 179 -17.21 5.12 14.17
N VAL A 180 -18.06 4.74 13.22
CA VAL A 180 -17.63 4.01 12.01
C VAL A 180 -16.50 4.76 11.29
N GLU A 181 -16.58 6.09 11.22
CA GLU A 181 -15.55 6.91 10.61
C GLU A 181 -14.22 6.86 11.38
N ASN A 182 -14.26 6.81 12.71
CA ASN A 182 -13.04 6.59 13.51
C ASN A 182 -12.43 5.22 13.24
N LEU A 183 -13.26 4.17 13.13
CA LEU A 183 -12.79 2.82 12.83
C LEU A 183 -12.17 2.74 11.43
N LYS A 184 -12.76 3.38 10.41
CA LYS A 184 -12.17 3.47 9.07
C LYS A 184 -10.82 4.17 9.07
N LYS A 185 -10.70 5.30 9.78
CA LYS A 185 -9.41 5.99 9.96
C LYS A 185 -8.37 5.08 10.61
N PHE A 186 -8.76 4.31 11.62
CA PHE A 186 -7.85 3.37 12.27
C PHE A 186 -7.41 2.25 11.31
N ILE A 187 -8.33 1.68 10.54
CA ILE A 187 -8.01 0.70 9.49
C ILE A 187 -7.02 1.27 8.47
N ASN A 188 -7.18 2.53 8.06
CA ASN A 188 -6.24 3.17 7.14
C ASN A 188 -4.83 3.24 7.72
N GLU A 189 -4.68 3.68 8.98
CA GLU A 189 -3.36 3.75 9.63
C GLU A 189 -2.72 2.36 9.76
N LEU A 190 -3.51 1.35 10.15
CA LEU A 190 -3.05 -0.04 10.19
C LEU A 190 -2.60 -0.53 8.81
N SER A 191 -3.36 -0.21 7.76
CA SER A 191 -3.06 -0.63 6.39
C SER A 191 -1.73 -0.05 5.86
N ARG A 192 -1.39 1.19 6.24
CA ARG A 192 -0.12 1.85 5.89
C ARG A 192 1.10 1.12 6.49
N ALA A 193 0.91 0.51 7.66
CA ALA A 193 1.89 -0.37 8.31
C ALA A 193 1.78 -1.85 7.87
N LYS A 194 1.02 -2.13 6.78
CA LYS A 194 0.79 -3.47 6.23
C LYS A 194 0.10 -4.44 7.21
N ILE A 195 -0.56 -3.94 8.25
CA ILE A 195 -1.49 -4.75 9.06
C ILE A 195 -2.70 -5.08 8.18
N ASN A 196 -3.16 -6.32 8.25
CA ASN A 196 -4.11 -6.85 7.26
C ASN A 196 -5.32 -7.55 7.87
N HIS A 197 -5.39 -7.57 9.19
CA HIS A 197 -6.57 -8.01 9.92
C HIS A 197 -6.86 -7.01 11.03
N TYR A 198 -8.12 -6.60 11.12
CA TYR A 198 -8.63 -5.83 12.25
C TYR A 198 -9.71 -6.66 12.94
N TYR A 199 -9.43 -7.08 14.17
CA TYR A 199 -10.25 -8.00 14.93
C TYR A 199 -11.07 -7.27 15.98
N LEU A 200 -12.36 -7.12 15.71
CA LEU A 200 -13.34 -6.71 16.70
C LEU A 200 -13.90 -7.94 17.43
N VAL A 201 -13.04 -8.65 18.17
CA VAL A 201 -13.47 -9.84 18.94
C VAL A 201 -14.14 -9.46 20.26
N TYR A 202 -13.81 -8.29 20.80
CA TYR A 202 -14.38 -7.77 22.05
C TYR A 202 -15.45 -6.73 21.76
N MET A 203 -16.59 -7.20 21.23
CA MET A 203 -17.73 -6.34 20.95
C MET A 203 -18.78 -6.34 22.07
N GLN A 204 -18.88 -7.40 22.88
CA GLN A 204 -19.84 -7.49 24.01
C GLN A 204 -21.24 -6.96 23.65
N ASP A 205 -21.62 -5.81 24.20
CA ASP A 205 -22.90 -5.10 24.08
C ASP A 205 -22.94 -4.07 22.93
N MET A 206 -21.93 -4.03 22.08
CA MET A 206 -21.74 -3.03 21.01
C MET A 206 -22.43 -3.39 19.70
N VAL A 207 -23.35 -4.35 19.69
CA VAL A 207 -24.13 -4.73 18.50
C VAL A 207 -25.62 -4.51 18.75
N GLN A 208 -26.29 -3.84 17.82
CA GLN A 208 -27.73 -3.59 17.91
C GLN A 208 -28.54 -4.86 17.57
N PHE A 209 -28.82 -5.67 18.59
CA PHE A 209 -29.73 -6.82 18.48
C PHE A 209 -31.19 -6.36 18.49
N LYS A 210 -31.96 -6.74 17.46
CA LYS A 210 -33.37 -6.33 17.30
C LYS A 210 -34.28 -6.84 18.42
N ASN A 211 -34.08 -8.07 18.85
CA ASN A 211 -34.95 -8.73 19.83
C ASN A 211 -34.56 -8.43 21.29
N HIS A 212 -33.39 -7.83 21.52
CA HIS A 212 -32.83 -7.59 22.85
C HIS A 212 -32.22 -6.18 22.95
N PRO A 213 -33.04 -5.12 22.80
CA PRO A 213 -32.57 -3.74 22.84
C PRO A 213 -31.94 -3.33 24.19
N GLU A 214 -32.33 -3.98 25.29
CA GLU A 214 -31.82 -3.75 26.64
C GLU A 214 -30.30 -3.99 26.77
N ILE A 215 -29.71 -4.79 25.89
CA ILE A 215 -28.29 -5.11 25.91
C ILE A 215 -27.45 -3.90 25.49
N TRP A 216 -27.90 -3.16 24.47
CA TRP A 216 -27.04 -2.19 23.75
C TRP A 216 -27.53 -0.75 23.84
N LYS A 217 -28.79 -0.52 24.22
CA LYS A 217 -29.41 0.80 24.21
C LYS A 217 -28.64 1.77 25.12
N GLY A 218 -28.27 2.93 24.57
CA GLY A 218 -27.50 3.95 25.27
C GLY A 218 -25.98 3.72 25.30
N ARG A 219 -25.48 2.63 24.70
CA ARG A 219 -24.04 2.30 24.67
C ARG A 219 -23.29 2.84 23.45
N GLY A 220 -24.02 3.35 22.45
CA GLY A 220 -23.43 3.72 21.15
C GLY A 220 -23.10 2.52 20.27
N ALA A 221 -23.82 1.40 20.47
CA ALA A 221 -23.65 0.17 19.70
C ALA A 221 -23.92 0.34 18.20
N TYR A 222 -23.25 -0.47 17.38
CA TYR A 222 -23.33 -0.43 15.93
C TYR A 222 -24.53 -1.23 15.41
N SER A 223 -25.21 -0.64 14.43
CA SER A 223 -26.18 -1.33 13.60
C SER A 223 -25.53 -2.39 12.71
N LYS A 224 -26.34 -3.30 12.18
CA LYS A 224 -25.88 -4.33 11.23
C LYS A 224 -25.34 -3.70 9.94
N GLU A 225 -25.94 -2.58 9.53
CA GLU A 225 -25.60 -1.83 8.33
C GLU A 225 -24.23 -1.17 8.49
N GLU A 226 -23.97 -0.53 9.64
CA GLU A 226 -22.65 0.05 9.97
C GLU A 226 -21.54 -1.00 10.00
N LEU A 227 -21.80 -2.17 10.60
CA LEU A 227 -20.81 -3.26 10.62
C LEU A 227 -20.55 -3.83 9.22
N ARG A 228 -21.57 -3.93 8.36
CA ARG A 228 -21.40 -4.33 6.96
C ARG A 228 -20.61 -3.30 6.17
N GLU A 229 -20.89 -2.02 6.37
CA GLU A 229 -20.14 -0.93 5.77
C GLU A 229 -18.66 -1.01 6.16
N LEU A 230 -18.36 -1.27 7.44
CA LEU A 230 -16.98 -1.43 7.91
C LEU A 230 -16.29 -2.65 7.30
N VAL A 231 -16.98 -3.79 7.20
CA VAL A 231 -16.46 -5.00 6.55
C VAL A 231 -16.17 -4.73 5.08
N GLU A 232 -17.08 -4.07 4.37
CA GLU A 232 -16.87 -3.75 2.95
C GLU A 232 -15.72 -2.77 2.75
N TYR A 233 -15.59 -1.77 3.64
CA TYR A 233 -14.48 -0.84 3.63
C TYR A 233 -13.12 -1.51 3.82
N SER A 234 -13.07 -2.60 4.59
CA SER A 234 -11.82 -3.29 4.95
C SER A 234 -11.30 -4.29 3.91
N LYS A 235 -12.06 -4.57 2.84
CA LYS A 235 -11.66 -5.49 1.77
C LYS A 235 -10.72 -4.81 0.78
#